data_AF-M7SD38-F1
#
_entry.id   AF-M7SD38-F1
#
_cell.length_a   1.000
_cell.length_b   1.000
_cell.length_c   1.000
_cell.angle_alpha   90.00
_cell.angle_beta   90.00
_cell.angle_gamma   90.00
#
_symmetry.space_group_name_H-M   'P 1'
#
loop_
_entity.id
_entity.type
_entity.pdbx_description
1 polymer ?
#
loop_
_entity_poly.entity_id
_entity_poly.type
_entity_poly.pdbx_seq_one_letter_code
_entity_poly.pdbx_strand_id
1 'polypeptide(L)'
;MLNYYRWTKQAKIVFMAPTKPLVAQQVDACFNIAGIPRSETTLLTGEVSPALRAEEWETKRVFFMTPQTLENDLSHGIADPKSIVLLVVDEAHRATGNYAYVKVVNFMRRFSSSFRVLALTATPGTKVEAIQEVIDNLGISHIEIRTEESIDIRQLNEIGSLGQDNTPIKGSNP
;
A
#
# COMPACT_ATOMS: atom_id res chain seq x y z
N MET A 1 -3.10 -3.88 -6.83
CA MET A 1 -2.00 -3.32 -7.66
C MET A 1 -1.79 -4.03 -8.99
N LEU A 2 -1.63 -5.37 -9.02
CA LEU A 2 -1.28 -6.11 -10.25
C LEU A 2 -2.22 -5.83 -11.44
N ASN A 3 -3.52 -5.71 -11.21
CA ASN A 3 -4.48 -5.37 -12.26
C ASN A 3 -4.21 -3.99 -12.88
N TYR A 4 -3.97 -2.97 -12.06
CA TYR A 4 -3.59 -1.64 -12.56
C TYR A 4 -2.28 -1.68 -13.37
N TYR A 5 -1.31 -2.49 -12.93
CA TYR A 5 -0.05 -2.66 -13.65
C TYR A 5 -0.25 -3.32 -15.03
N ARG A 6 -1.16 -4.31 -15.12
CA ARG A 6 -1.49 -5.01 -16.36
C ARG A 6 -2.34 -4.16 -17.32
N TRP A 7 -3.34 -3.46 -16.78
CA TRP A 7 -4.31 -2.66 -17.55
C TRP A 7 -3.72 -1.36 -18.11
N THR A 8 -2.79 -0.75 -17.38
CA THR A 8 -2.09 0.45 -17.85
C THR A 8 -0.73 0.08 -18.44
N LYS A 9 -0.21 0.91 -19.36
CA LYS A 9 1.10 0.66 -20.00
C LYS A 9 2.17 1.67 -19.61
N GLN A 10 1.77 2.92 -19.34
CA GLN A 10 2.69 4.02 -19.01
C GLN A 10 2.37 4.69 -17.67
N ALA A 11 1.21 4.40 -17.10
CA ALA A 11 0.81 5.00 -15.84
C ALA A 11 1.65 4.46 -14.67
N LYS A 12 1.74 5.30 -13.64
CA LYS A 12 2.52 5.09 -12.43
C LYS A 12 1.60 4.62 -11.29
N ILE A 13 2.11 3.69 -10.49
CA ILE A 13 1.43 3.10 -9.34
C ILE A 13 2.32 3.35 -8.14
N VAL A 14 1.78 3.93 -7.08
CA VAL A 14 2.56 4.25 -5.89
C VAL A 14 1.99 3.53 -4.68
N PHE A 15 2.87 2.85 -3.96
CA PHE A 15 2.60 2.27 -2.65
C PHE A 15 3.35 3.08 -1.60
N MET A 16 2.61 3.70 -0.68
CA MET A 16 3.18 4.44 0.43
C MET A 16 3.06 3.66 1.73
N ALA A 17 4.15 3.61 2.50
CA ALA A 17 4.15 3.11 3.87
C ALA A 17 4.92 4.08 4.79
N PRO A 18 4.64 4.10 6.11
CA PRO A 18 5.15 5.14 6.99
C PRO A 18 6.64 4.99 7.32
N THR A 19 7.22 3.80 7.19
CA THR A 19 8.62 3.53 7.56
C THR A 19 9.35 2.75 6.48
N LYS A 20 10.67 2.97 6.34
CA LYS A 20 11.49 2.26 5.34
C LYS A 20 11.40 0.72 5.45
N PRO A 21 11.42 0.11 6.66
CA PRO A 21 11.26 -1.35 6.77
C PRO A 21 9.94 -1.86 6.21
N LEU A 22 8.83 -1.15 6.47
CA LEU A 22 7.52 -1.52 5.92
C LEU A 22 7.52 -1.41 4.39
N VAL A 23 8.08 -0.33 3.85
CA VAL A 23 8.20 -0.17 2.39
C VAL A 23 9.02 -1.32 1.78
N ALA A 24 10.16 -1.68 2.39
CA ALA A 24 11.02 -2.77 1.90
C ALA A 24 10.32 -4.15 1.94
N GLN A 25 9.54 -4.44 2.98
CA GLN A 25 8.76 -5.68 3.06
C GLN A 25 7.75 -5.79 1.90
N GLN A 26 7.13 -4.68 1.53
CA GLN A 26 6.13 -4.65 0.44
C GLN A 26 6.76 -4.82 -0.93
N VAL A 27 7.99 -4.34 -1.11
CA VAL A 27 8.80 -4.58 -2.31
C VAL A 27 9.03 -6.08 -2.50
N ASP A 28 9.49 -6.78 -1.45
CA ASP A 28 9.75 -8.22 -1.51
C ASP A 28 8.46 -9.03 -1.74
N ALA A 29 7.37 -8.66 -1.06
CA ALA A 29 6.07 -9.29 -1.27
C ALA A 29 5.56 -9.09 -2.71
N CYS A 30 5.74 -7.89 -3.28
CA CYS A 30 5.35 -7.61 -4.66
C CYS A 30 6.09 -8.50 -5.67
N PHE A 31 7.37 -8.76 -5.45
CA PHE A 31 8.15 -9.65 -6.32
C PHE A 31 7.73 -11.10 -6.18
N ASN A 32 7.70 -11.60 -4.94
CA ASN A 32 7.54 -13.03 -4.68
C ASN A 32 6.09 -13.50 -4.89
N ILE A 33 5.11 -12.60 -4.77
CA ILE A 33 3.68 -12.95 -4.81
C ILE A 33 3.02 -12.42 -6.09
N ALA A 34 3.20 -11.13 -6.40
CA ALA A 34 2.48 -10.50 -7.51
C ALA A 34 3.17 -10.65 -8.87
N GLY A 35 4.47 -11.00 -8.90
CA GLY A 35 5.22 -11.24 -10.13
C GLY A 35 5.47 -9.99 -10.98
N ILE A 36 5.48 -8.80 -10.38
CA ILE A 36 5.84 -7.55 -11.08
C ILE A 36 7.37 -7.51 -11.27
N PRO A 37 7.91 -7.27 -12.48
CA PRO A 37 9.35 -7.31 -12.71
C PRO A 37 10.14 -6.27 -11.91
N ARG A 38 11.28 -6.67 -11.34
CA ARG A 38 12.22 -5.76 -10.64
C ARG A 38 12.66 -4.57 -11.50
N SER A 39 12.76 -4.76 -12.81
CA SER A 39 13.13 -3.71 -13.75
C SER A 39 12.11 -2.56 -13.81
N GLU A 40 10.85 -2.82 -13.44
CA GLU A 40 9.71 -1.89 -13.52
C GLU A 40 9.37 -1.26 -12.16
N THR A 41 10.05 -1.68 -11.11
CA THR A 41 9.78 -1.29 -9.72
C THR A 41 10.94 -0.54 -9.11
N THR A 42 10.67 0.33 -8.14
CA THR A 42 11.71 1.03 -7.40
C THR A 42 11.33 1.32 -5.96
N LEU A 43 12.35 1.45 -5.11
CA LEU A 43 12.25 1.85 -3.71
C LEU A 43 12.85 3.24 -3.57
N LEU A 44 11.99 4.25 -3.42
CA LEU A 44 12.45 5.63 -3.22
C LEU A 44 12.28 6.03 -1.76
N THR A 45 13.42 6.32 -1.12
CA THR A 45 13.45 6.89 0.23
C THR A 45 14.12 8.26 0.19
N GLY A 46 14.04 9.02 1.28
CA GLY A 46 14.65 10.34 1.39
C GLY A 46 16.18 10.39 1.22
N GLU A 47 16.86 9.24 1.19
CA GLU A 47 18.32 9.15 0.95
C GLU A 47 18.69 9.15 -0.54
N VAL A 48 17.75 8.82 -1.43
CA VAL A 48 17.99 8.80 -2.87
C VAL A 48 18.01 10.24 -3.38
N SER A 49 19.04 10.62 -4.15
CA SER A 49 19.19 12.00 -4.65
C SER A 49 18.03 12.40 -5.59
N PRO A 50 17.63 13.68 -5.63
CA PRO A 50 16.56 14.13 -6.52
C PRO A 50 16.77 13.78 -8.00
N ALA A 51 18.01 13.83 -8.49
CA ALA A 51 18.34 13.49 -9.87
C ALA A 51 18.08 12.01 -10.17
N LEU A 52 18.47 11.11 -9.26
CA LEU A 52 18.18 9.68 -9.40
C LEU A 52 16.68 9.41 -9.29
N ARG A 53 15.96 10.10 -8.38
CA ARG A 53 14.50 9.95 -8.30
C ARG A 53 13.81 10.37 -9.61
N ALA A 54 14.26 11.45 -10.25
CA ALA A 54 13.74 11.87 -11.55
C ALA A 54 13.93 10.79 -12.63
N GLU A 55 15.11 10.18 -12.71
CA GLU A 55 15.39 9.08 -13.64
C GLU A 55 14.50 7.85 -13.38
N GLU A 56 14.29 7.52 -12.11
CA GLU A 56 13.40 6.44 -11.70
C GLU A 56 11.94 6.75 -12.06
N TRP A 57 11.49 8.01 -11.91
CA TRP A 57 10.16 8.44 -12.34
C TRP A 57 9.94 8.30 -13.85
N GLU A 58 10.96 8.48 -14.67
CA GLU A 58 10.88 8.26 -16.12
C GLU A 58 10.81 6.76 -16.46
N THR A 59 11.68 5.96 -15.86
CA THR A 59 11.91 4.57 -16.29
C THR A 59 11.04 3.52 -15.61
N LYS A 60 10.52 3.81 -14.40
CA LYS A 60 9.78 2.84 -13.58
C LYS A 60 8.28 3.07 -13.62
N ARG A 61 7.53 2.05 -13.22
CA ARG A 61 6.06 2.07 -13.18
C ARG A 61 5.49 1.85 -11.80
N VAL A 62 6.19 1.14 -10.92
CA VAL A 62 5.70 0.83 -9.58
C VAL A 62 6.69 1.35 -8.54
N PHE A 63 6.21 2.26 -7.69
CA PHE A 63 7.02 2.98 -6.73
C PHE A 63 6.62 2.57 -5.33
N PHE A 64 7.60 2.18 -4.55
CA PHE A 64 7.47 1.95 -3.12
C PHE A 64 8.20 3.07 -2.41
N MET A 65 7.51 3.86 -1.60
CA MET A 65 8.13 5.05 -1.01
C MET A 65 7.49 5.48 0.30
N THR A 66 8.19 6.35 1.03
CA THR A 66 7.58 7.05 2.16
C THR A 66 6.69 8.19 1.66
N PRO A 67 5.62 8.56 2.37
CA PRO A 67 4.74 9.64 1.91
C PRO A 67 5.43 11.00 1.87
N GLN A 68 6.44 11.23 2.71
CA GLN A 68 7.24 12.45 2.69
C GLN A 68 8.07 12.55 1.41
N THR A 69 8.63 11.44 0.92
CA THR A 69 9.34 11.42 -0.38
C THR A 69 8.38 11.78 -1.51
N LEU A 70 7.15 11.27 -1.50
CA LEU A 70 6.17 11.55 -2.55
C LEU A 70 5.67 12.99 -2.49
N GLU A 71 5.37 13.50 -1.29
CA GLU A 71 5.02 14.91 -1.07
C GLU A 71 6.10 15.84 -1.63
N ASN A 72 7.37 15.52 -1.36
CA ASN A 72 8.51 16.28 -1.88
C ASN A 72 8.61 16.17 -3.40
N ASP A 73 8.50 14.99 -3.99
CA ASP A 73 8.64 14.82 -5.44
C ASP A 73 7.51 15.51 -6.21
N LEU A 74 6.27 15.46 -5.69
CA LEU A 74 5.13 16.17 -6.26
C LEU A 74 5.29 17.69 -6.16
N SER A 75 5.70 18.20 -5.00
CA SER A 75 5.83 19.65 -4.76
C SER A 75 6.96 20.29 -5.56
N HIS A 76 8.03 19.56 -5.85
CA HIS A 76 9.17 20.03 -6.66
C HIS A 76 9.02 19.71 -8.16
N GLY A 77 7.91 19.09 -8.57
CA GLY A 77 7.65 18.74 -9.97
C GLY A 77 8.54 17.60 -10.52
N ILE A 78 9.14 16.80 -9.64
CA ILE A 78 9.90 15.60 -10.00
C ILE A 78 8.93 14.48 -10.43
N ALA A 79 7.79 14.37 -9.73
CA ALA A 79 6.73 13.45 -10.07
C ALA A 79 5.56 14.19 -10.75
N ASP A 80 5.11 13.70 -11.92
CA ASP A 80 3.89 14.21 -12.55
C ASP A 80 2.65 13.61 -11.88
N PRO A 81 1.81 14.39 -11.17
CA PRO A 81 0.60 13.88 -10.56
C PRO A 81 -0.38 13.27 -11.57
N LYS A 82 -0.39 13.71 -12.83
CA LYS A 82 -1.32 13.17 -13.85
C LYS A 82 -0.95 11.76 -14.30
N SER A 83 0.31 11.36 -14.10
CA SER A 83 0.80 10.04 -14.46
C SER A 83 0.40 8.94 -13.45
N ILE A 84 0.05 9.32 -12.22
CA ILE A 84 -0.26 8.38 -11.13
C ILE A 84 -1.74 8.02 -11.16
N VAL A 85 -2.04 6.72 -11.35
CA VAL A 85 -3.42 6.21 -11.47
C VAL A 85 -3.90 5.42 -10.25
N LEU A 86 -2.97 4.95 -9.43
CA LEU A 86 -3.25 4.20 -8.21
C LEU A 86 -2.29 4.63 -7.11
N LEU A 87 -2.87 5.06 -5.99
CA LEU A 87 -2.17 5.35 -4.75
C LEU A 87 -2.63 4.34 -3.69
N VAL A 88 -1.72 3.49 -3.23
CA VAL A 88 -1.95 2.59 -2.10
C VAL A 88 -1.38 3.25 -0.85
N VAL A 89 -2.20 3.35 0.19
CA VAL A 89 -1.87 3.98 1.46
C VAL A 89 -1.88 2.91 2.53
N ASP A 90 -0.70 2.47 2.97
CA ASP A 90 -0.55 1.55 4.09
C ASP A 90 -0.61 2.30 5.43
N GLU A 91 -1.11 1.62 6.46
CA GLU A 91 -1.40 2.24 7.76
C GLU A 91 -2.28 3.50 7.63
N ALA A 92 -3.36 3.38 6.88
CA ALA A 92 -4.22 4.50 6.50
C ALA A 92 -4.82 5.28 7.69
N HIS A 93 -4.85 4.68 8.89
CA HIS A 93 -5.25 5.36 10.12
C HIS A 93 -4.35 6.56 10.46
N ARG A 94 -3.18 6.69 9.83
CA ARG A 94 -2.28 7.85 9.94
C ARG A 94 -2.69 9.03 9.05
N ALA A 95 -3.69 8.87 8.18
CA ALA A 95 -4.16 9.93 7.29
C ALA A 95 -5.05 10.96 8.04
N THR A 96 -4.49 11.60 9.06
CA THR A 96 -5.14 12.58 9.91
C THR A 96 -4.34 13.89 9.94
N GLY A 97 -5.03 14.99 10.24
CA GLY A 97 -4.46 16.33 10.30
C GLY A 97 -3.57 16.69 9.11
N ASN A 98 -2.33 17.08 9.39
CA ASN A 98 -1.36 17.53 8.39
C ASN A 98 -0.36 16.43 7.97
N TYR A 99 -0.71 15.15 8.16
CA TYR A 99 0.17 14.07 7.75
C TYR A 99 0.36 14.03 6.23
N ALA A 100 1.52 13.53 5.79
CA ALA A 100 1.93 13.55 4.38
C ALA A 100 0.94 12.81 3.45
N TYR A 101 0.24 11.77 3.93
CA TYR A 101 -0.83 11.11 3.15
C TYR A 101 -1.92 12.09 2.70
N VAL A 102 -2.40 12.92 3.63
CA VAL A 102 -3.47 13.89 3.38
C VAL A 102 -3.01 14.92 2.36
N LYS A 103 -1.78 15.42 2.52
CA LYS A 103 -1.18 16.40 1.61
C LYS A 103 -0.98 15.85 0.20
N VAL A 104 -0.49 14.61 0.06
CA VAL A 104 -0.34 13.94 -1.24
C VAL A 104 -1.68 13.83 -1.95
N VAL A 105 -2.72 13.31 -1.27
CA VAL A 105 -4.04 13.13 -1.88
C VAL A 105 -4.65 14.47 -2.28
N ASN A 106 -4.57 15.48 -1.41
CA ASN A 106 -5.06 16.82 -1.71
C ASN A 106 -4.30 17.47 -2.87
N PHE A 107 -2.98 17.29 -2.94
CA PHE A 107 -2.17 17.79 -4.04
C PHE A 107 -2.58 17.13 -5.36
N MET A 108 -2.67 15.81 -5.40
CA MET A 108 -3.08 15.01 -6.56
C MET A 108 -4.45 15.44 -7.11
N ARG A 109 -5.44 15.63 -6.22
CA ARG A 109 -6.81 16.05 -6.58
C ARG A 109 -6.88 17.40 -7.30
N ARG A 110 -5.88 18.27 -7.14
CA ARG A 110 -5.80 19.56 -7.86
C ARG A 110 -5.51 19.40 -9.35
N PHE A 111 -4.94 18.26 -9.76
CA PHE A 111 -4.50 18.01 -11.13
C PHE A 111 -5.32 16.94 -11.85
N SER A 112 -5.88 15.98 -11.11
CA SER A 112 -6.70 14.90 -11.66
C SER A 112 -7.68 14.38 -10.61
N SER A 113 -8.93 14.18 -11.01
CA SER A 113 -9.91 13.38 -10.25
C SER A 113 -9.87 11.89 -10.64
N SER A 114 -9.10 11.54 -11.66
CA SER A 114 -9.04 10.20 -12.26
C SER A 114 -7.88 9.37 -11.73
N PHE A 115 -7.85 9.14 -10.41
CA PHE A 115 -6.94 8.19 -9.78
C PHE A 115 -7.67 7.43 -8.67
N ARG A 116 -7.21 6.21 -8.37
CA ARG A 116 -7.76 5.41 -7.28
C ARG A 116 -6.89 5.53 -6.04
N VAL A 117 -7.54 5.73 -4.89
CA VAL A 117 -6.92 5.54 -3.58
C VAL A 117 -7.37 4.17 -3.04
N LEU A 118 -6.40 3.36 -2.60
CA LEU A 118 -6.63 2.12 -1.87
C LEU A 118 -6.00 2.26 -0.48
N ALA A 119 -6.83 2.40 0.54
CA ALA A 119 -6.40 2.55 1.93
C ALA A 119 -6.38 1.18 2.63
N LEU A 120 -5.25 0.82 3.21
CA LEU A 120 -5.05 -0.42 3.97
C LEU A 120 -4.81 -0.05 5.43
N THR A 121 -5.56 -0.67 6.34
CA THR A 121 -5.34 -0.50 7.78
C THR A 121 -5.91 -1.68 8.54
N ALA A 122 -5.15 -2.20 9.51
CA ALA A 122 -5.66 -3.19 10.46
C ALA A 122 -6.52 -2.53 11.55
N THR A 123 -6.29 -1.24 11.82
CA THR A 123 -6.93 -0.50 12.92
C THR A 123 -7.33 0.88 12.42
N PRO A 124 -8.55 1.07 11.86
CA PRO A 124 -8.97 2.38 11.33
C PRO A 124 -9.14 3.46 12.42
N GLY A 125 -9.13 3.06 13.70
CA GLY A 125 -9.35 3.92 14.87
C GLY A 125 -10.45 3.32 15.75
N THR A 126 -10.46 3.65 17.04
CA THR A 126 -11.50 3.17 17.99
C THR A 126 -12.68 4.14 18.13
N LYS A 127 -12.57 5.34 17.54
CA LYS A 127 -13.57 6.39 17.58
C LYS A 127 -14.11 6.66 16.18
N VAL A 128 -15.43 6.82 16.07
CA VAL A 128 -16.11 7.09 14.80
C VAL A 128 -15.55 8.35 14.13
N GLU A 129 -15.23 9.37 14.93
CA GLU A 129 -14.70 10.64 14.45
C GLU A 129 -13.32 10.47 13.78
N ALA A 130 -12.46 9.63 14.35
CA ALA A 130 -11.14 9.36 13.77
C ALA A 130 -11.25 8.59 12.45
N ILE A 131 -12.20 7.65 12.36
CA ILE A 131 -12.48 6.91 11.13
C ILE A 131 -13.02 7.86 10.06
N GLN A 132 -13.95 8.74 10.42
CA GLN A 132 -14.52 9.73 9.51
C GLN A 132 -13.46 10.69 8.97
N GLU A 133 -12.55 11.16 9.83
CA GLU A 133 -11.43 12.01 9.40
C GLU A 133 -10.57 11.32 8.33
N VAL A 134 -10.25 10.04 8.49
CA VAL A 134 -9.47 9.26 7.51
C VAL A 134 -10.25 9.10 6.19
N ILE A 135 -11.55 8.82 6.27
CA ILE A 135 -12.45 8.71 5.10
C ILE A 135 -12.43 10.00 4.30
N ASP A 136 -12.63 11.14 4.97
CA ASP A 136 -12.70 12.45 4.33
C ASP A 136 -11.36 12.85 3.72
N ASN A 137 -10.27 12.68 4.47
CA ASN A 137 -8.91 13.05 4.03
C ASN A 137 -8.43 12.25 2.82
N LEU A 138 -8.76 10.96 2.74
CA LEU A 138 -8.38 10.11 1.60
C LEU A 138 -9.46 10.12 0.50
N GLY A 139 -10.67 10.62 0.80
CA GLY A 139 -11.85 10.60 -0.06
C GLY A 139 -12.29 9.18 -0.38
N ILE A 140 -12.44 8.36 0.67
CA ILE A 140 -12.87 6.97 0.58
C ILE A 140 -14.39 6.92 0.37
N SER A 141 -14.83 6.29 -0.72
CA SER A 141 -16.25 6.11 -1.02
C SER A 141 -16.81 4.74 -0.63
N HIS A 142 -15.94 3.78 -0.35
CA HIS A 142 -16.32 2.42 -0.03
C HIS A 142 -15.33 1.82 0.98
N ILE A 143 -15.88 1.13 1.99
CA ILE A 143 -15.10 0.49 3.06
C ILE A 143 -15.48 -0.98 3.07
N GLU A 144 -14.47 -1.83 2.98
CA GLU A 144 -14.61 -3.27 3.20
C GLU A 144 -14.03 -3.61 4.57
N ILE A 145 -14.84 -4.18 5.45
CA ILE A 145 -14.42 -4.63 6.78
C ILE A 145 -14.39 -6.15 6.76
N ARG A 146 -13.25 -6.71 7.16
CA ARG A 146 -13.08 -8.15 7.37
C ARG A 146 -12.69 -8.38 8.82
N THR A 147 -13.47 -9.20 9.51
CA THR A 147 -13.23 -9.64 10.89
C THR A 147 -12.88 -11.13 10.90
N GLU A 148 -12.29 -11.62 11.98
CA GLU A 148 -11.99 -13.06 12.14
C GLU A 148 -13.24 -13.94 12.01
N GLU A 149 -14.41 -13.37 12.29
CA GLU A 149 -15.70 -14.03 12.17
C GLU A 149 -16.28 -13.99 10.75
N SER A 150 -15.69 -13.26 9.82
CA SER A 150 -16.16 -13.21 8.44
C SER A 150 -16.04 -14.60 7.80
N ILE A 151 -17.07 -15.02 7.06
CA ILE A 151 -17.19 -16.38 6.47
C ILE A 151 -15.92 -16.76 5.68
N ASP A 152 -15.40 -15.82 4.89
CA ASP A 152 -14.20 -15.99 4.07
C ASP A 152 -12.90 -16.17 4.89
N ILE A 153 -12.88 -15.73 6.16
CA ILE A 153 -11.72 -15.85 7.08
C ILE A 153 -11.84 -17.10 7.97
N ARG A 154 -13.05 -17.46 8.42
CA ARG A 154 -13.28 -18.68 9.22
C ARG A 154 -12.77 -19.94 8.51
N GLN A 155 -13.00 -20.02 7.20
CA GLN A 155 -12.60 -21.19 6.39
C GLN A 155 -11.06 -21.38 6.32
N LEU A 156 -10.28 -20.30 6.43
CA LEU A 156 -8.81 -20.39 6.49
C LEU A 156 -8.32 -20.92 7.86
N ASN A 157 -9.00 -20.55 8.94
CA ASN A 157 -8.65 -20.98 10.30
C ASN A 157 -8.98 -22.46 10.54
N GLU A 158 -10.06 -22.97 9.94
CA GLU A 158 -10.43 -24.39 10.02
C GLU A 158 -9.45 -25.29 9.24
N ILE A 159 -8.88 -24.81 8.14
CA ILE A 159 -7.85 -25.55 7.39
C ILE A 159 -6.51 -25.55 8.15
N GLY A 160 -6.20 -24.46 8.87
CA GLY A 160 -5.00 -24.36 9.71
C GLY A 160 -5.02 -25.25 10.96
N SER A 161 -6.20 -25.54 11.52
CA SER A 161 -6.34 -26.40 12.70
C SER A 161 -6.26 -27.90 12.40
N LEU A 162 -6.53 -28.32 11.16
CA LEU A 162 -6.38 -29.71 10.71
C LEU A 162 -4.91 -30.15 10.53
N GLY A 163 -3.95 -29.22 10.62
CA GLY A 163 -2.51 -29.49 10.53
C GLY A 163 -1.80 -29.71 11.88
N GLN A 164 -2.52 -29.69 13.01
CA GLN A 164 -1.95 -29.86 14.36
C GLN A 164 -2.50 -31.07 15.14
N ASP A 165 -2.97 -32.12 14.46
CA ASP A 165 -3.24 -33.41 15.12
C ASP A 165 -1.93 -34.18 15.37
N ASN A 166 -1.15 -33.72 16.35
CA ASN A 166 -0.10 -34.52 16.99
C ASN A 166 -0.76 -35.50 17.96
N THR A 167 -1.37 -36.57 17.44
CA THR A 167 -1.71 -37.73 18.28
C THR A 167 -0.40 -38.43 18.69
N PRO A 168 -0.10 -38.63 19.98
CA PRO A 168 1.11 -39.32 20.39
C PRO A 168 1.00 -40.80 20.02
N ILE A 169 1.91 -41.28 19.18
CA ILE A 169 2.10 -42.70 18.91
C ILE A 169 2.55 -43.35 20.22
N LYS A 170 1.65 -44.04 20.92
CA LYS A 170 2.00 -44.88 22.07
C LYS A 170 2.87 -46.03 21.57
N GLY A 171 4.18 -45.94 21.84
CA GLY A 171 5.10 -47.05 21.66
C GLY A 171 4.72 -48.22 22.57
N SER A 172 4.33 -49.33 21.97
CA SER A 172 4.33 -50.64 22.61
C SER A 172 5.79 -51.11 22.75
N ASN A 173 6.21 -51.41 23.97
CA ASN A 173 7.44 -52.14 24.24
C ASN A 173 7.08 -53.53 24.83
N PRO A 174 7.90 -54.56 24.59
CA PRO A 174 7.55 -55.98 24.70
C PRO A 174 7.47 -56.50 26.13
#